data_AF-A0A535UZM7-F1
#
_entry.id   AF-A0A535UZM7-F1
#
_cell.length_a   1.000
_cell.length_b   1.000
_cell.length_c   1.000
_cell.angle_alpha   90.00
_cell.angle_beta   90.00
_cell.angle_gamma   90.00
#
_symmetry.space_group_name_H-M   'P 1'
#
loop_
_entity.id
_entity.type
_entity.pdbx_description
1 polymer ?
#
loop_
_entity_poly.entity_id
_entity_poly.type
_entity_poly.pdbx_seq_one_letter_code
_entity_poly.pdbx_strand_id
1 'polypeptide(L)'
;MEVRQAVLWSGLLLGSQATDTLTTAIDRARGAVELMPISNQLLEVGGVALFWTFKLMIVASAAAALMAAARKVREDHRLSRITFRISLLAVQAVTIGLAVVSLSNLALLTSI
;
A
#
# COMPACT_ATOMS: atom_id res chain seq x y z
N MET A 1 17.93 -2.70 13.57
CA MET A 1 17.64 -3.20 12.20
C MET A 1 16.18 -2.94 11.81
N GLU A 2 15.28 -3.09 12.76
CA GLU A 2 13.82 -3.02 12.71
C GLU A 2 13.31 -1.71 12.12
N VAL A 3 13.80 -0.57 12.60
CA VAL A 3 13.43 0.75 12.07
C VAL A 3 13.80 0.91 10.60
N ARG A 4 14.98 0.41 10.19
CA ARG A 4 15.41 0.45 8.78
C ARG A 4 14.50 -0.39 7.90
N GLN A 5 14.14 -1.59 8.36
CA GLN A 5 13.18 -2.43 7.66
C GLN A 5 11.79 -1.78 7.59
N ALA A 6 11.37 -1.13 8.68
CA ALA A 6 10.09 -0.44 8.70
C ALA A 6 10.02 0.69 7.68
N VAL A 7 11.04 1.57 7.66
CA VAL A 7 11.13 2.66 6.70
C VAL A 7 11.19 2.14 5.26
N LEU A 8 12.02 1.11 5.00
CA LEU A 8 12.16 0.53 3.66
C LEU A 8 10.82 -0.03 3.15
N TRP A 9 10.17 -0.89 3.93
CA TRP A 9 8.95 -1.56 3.50
C TRP A 9 7.74 -0.63 3.46
N SER A 10 7.66 0.37 4.35
CA SER A 10 6.66 1.43 4.23
C SER A 10 6.87 2.29 2.99
N GLY A 11 8.13 2.59 2.63
CA GLY A 11 8.45 3.31 1.39
C GLY A 11 8.09 2.52 0.14
N LEU A 12 8.40 1.22 0.11
CA LEU A 12 8.00 0.33 -0.99
C LEU A 12 6.47 0.23 -1.11
N LEU A 13 5.77 0.09 0.02
CA LEU A 13 4.31 0.08 0.04
C LEU A 13 3.73 1.39 -0.52
N LEU A 14 4.28 2.55 -0.13
CA LEU A 14 3.88 3.85 -0.67
C LEU A 14 4.06 3.91 -2.18
N GLY A 15 5.23 3.47 -2.67
CA GLY A 15 5.53 3.42 -4.11
C GLY A 15 4.52 2.54 -4.86
N SER A 16 4.22 1.34 -4.36
CA SER A 16 3.24 0.44 -4.97
C SER A 16 1.84 1.05 -5.00
N GLN A 17 1.41 1.71 -3.93
CA GLN A 17 0.10 2.37 -3.87
C GLN A 17 0.01 3.56 -4.83
N ALA A 18 1.13 4.27 -5.04
CA ALA A 18 1.22 5.36 -6.01
C ALA A 18 1.10 4.83 -7.45
N THR A 19 1.85 3.78 -7.79
CA THR A 19 1.77 3.13 -9.10
C THR A 19 0.36 2.64 -9.41
N ASP A 20 -0.27 1.94 -8.46
CA ASP A 20 -1.64 1.45 -8.63
C ASP A 20 -2.64 2.60 -8.84
N THR A 21 -2.50 3.69 -8.08
CA THR A 21 -3.34 4.88 -8.25
C THR A 21 -3.16 5.54 -9.62
N LEU A 22 -1.92 5.60 -10.12
CA LEU A 22 -1.62 6.11 -11.45
C LEU A 22 -2.23 5.22 -12.54
N THR A 23 -2.08 3.89 -12.44
CA THR A 23 -2.66 2.97 -13.42
C THR A 23 -4.19 3.08 -13.43
N THR A 24 -4.84 3.12 -12.26
CA THR A 24 -6.30 3.34 -12.16
C THR A 24 -6.73 4.68 -12.77
N ALA A 25 -5.97 5.74 -12.54
CA ALA A 25 -6.27 7.06 -13.11
C ALA A 25 -6.16 7.06 -14.64
N ILE A 26 -5.15 6.37 -15.20
CA ILE A 26 -4.97 6.21 -16.65
C ILE A 26 -6.10 5.36 -17.23
N ASP A 27 -6.43 4.23 -16.62
CA ASP A 27 -7.52 3.35 -17.05
C ASP A 27 -8.85 4.11 -17.08
N ARG A 28 -9.15 4.88 -16.03
CA ARG A 28 -10.35 5.71 -15.96
C ARG A 28 -10.36 6.80 -17.02
N ALA A 29 -9.21 7.44 -17.30
CA ALA A 29 -9.09 8.43 -18.37
C ALA A 29 -9.32 7.82 -19.77
N ARG A 30 -9.06 6.52 -19.94
CA ARG A 30 -9.36 5.74 -21.16
C ARG A 30 -10.80 5.19 -21.20
N GLY A 31 -11.62 5.49 -20.20
CA GLY A 31 -13.03 5.07 -20.14
C GLY A 31 -13.28 3.73 -19.46
N ALA A 32 -12.28 3.13 -18.81
CA ALA A 32 -12.47 1.92 -18.02
C ALA A 32 -13.21 2.22 -16.70
N VAL A 33 -13.97 1.23 -16.21
CA VAL A 33 -14.70 1.30 -14.94
C VAL A 33 -13.96 0.45 -13.90
N GLU A 34 -13.78 1.01 -12.71
CA GLU A 34 -13.17 0.32 -11.57
C GLU A 34 -14.11 -0.78 -11.07
N LEU A 35 -13.66 -2.03 -11.07
CA LEU A 35 -14.51 -3.18 -10.75
C LEU A 35 -14.70 -3.37 -9.24
N MET A 36 -13.84 -2.79 -8.40
CA MET A 36 -13.99 -2.87 -6.95
C MET A 36 -15.02 -1.84 -6.45
N PRO A 37 -16.12 -2.25 -5.79
CA PRO A 37 -17.22 -1.34 -5.44
C PRO A 37 -16.81 -0.15 -4.57
N ILE A 38 -15.96 -0.38 -3.56
CA ILE A 38 -15.50 0.68 -2.64
C ILE A 38 -14.57 1.67 -3.37
N SER A 39 -13.63 1.15 -4.17
CA SER A 39 -12.71 1.99 -4.95
C SER A 39 -13.47 2.82 -5.97
N ASN A 40 -14.43 2.21 -6.67
CA ASN A 40 -15.27 2.93 -7.63
C ASN A 40 -16.09 4.02 -6.95
N GLN A 41 -16.68 3.75 -5.79
CA GLN A 41 -17.43 4.76 -5.03
C GLN A 41 -16.55 5.95 -4.61
N LEU A 42 -15.30 5.69 -4.15
CA LEU A 42 -14.34 6.76 -3.83
C LEU A 42 -14.01 7.60 -5.08
N LEU A 43 -13.79 6.94 -6.23
CA LEU A 43 -13.49 7.60 -7.50
C LEU A 43 -14.69 8.37 -8.08
N GLU A 44 -15.92 7.91 -7.87
CA GLU A 44 -17.14 8.59 -8.29
C GLU A 44 -17.43 9.84 -7.45
N VAL A 45 -17.24 9.74 -6.13
CA VAL A 45 -17.55 10.85 -5.20
C VAL A 45 -16.46 11.92 -5.20
N GLY A 46 -15.19 11.53 -5.21
CA GLY A 46 -14.07 12.46 -5.01
C GLY A 46 -12.91 12.31 -5.99
N GLY A 47 -13.09 11.52 -7.05
CA GLY A 47 -12.08 11.32 -8.08
C GLY A 47 -10.81 10.66 -7.56
N VAL A 48 -9.75 10.81 -8.36
CA VAL A 48 -8.41 10.25 -8.06
C VAL A 48 -7.83 10.86 -6.79
N ALA A 49 -8.14 12.12 -6.46
CA ALA A 49 -7.62 12.80 -5.28
C ALA A 49 -8.12 12.17 -3.97
N LEU A 50 -9.43 11.88 -3.86
CA LEU A 50 -9.98 11.22 -2.68
C LEU A 50 -9.48 9.78 -2.56
N PHE A 51 -9.45 9.06 -3.68
CA PHE A 51 -8.90 7.70 -3.75
C PHE A 51 -7.44 7.64 -3.28
N TRP A 52 -6.60 8.58 -3.76
CA TRP A 52 -5.21 8.71 -3.34
C TRP A 52 -5.07 9.02 -1.86
N THR A 53 -5.87 9.96 -1.35
CA THR A 53 -5.84 10.36 0.07
C THR A 53 -6.15 9.18 0.98
N PHE A 54 -7.15 8.37 0.62
CA PHE A 54 -7.52 7.19 1.41
C PHE A 54 -6.38 6.15 1.44
N LYS A 55 -5.74 5.91 0.29
CA LYS A 55 -4.55 5.05 0.22
C LYS A 55 -3.40 5.58 1.06
N LEU A 56 -3.13 6.88 1.02
CA LEU A 56 -2.12 7.50 1.89
C LEU A 56 -2.41 7.28 3.38
N MET A 57 -3.67 7.37 3.80
CA MET A 57 -4.04 7.07 5.18
C MET A 57 -3.76 5.61 5.56
N ILE A 58 -4.04 4.66 4.67
CA ILE A 58 -3.73 3.24 4.90
C ILE A 58 -2.22 3.04 5.03
N VAL A 59 -1.42 3.61 4.11
CA VAL A 59 0.04 3.51 4.15
C VAL A 59 0.60 4.14 5.42
N ALA A 60 0.14 5.33 5.78
CA ALA A 60 0.55 6.03 7.00
C ALA A 60 0.22 5.22 8.25
N SER A 61 -0.97 4.61 8.30
CA SER A 61 -1.40 3.76 9.42
C SER A 61 -0.53 2.50 9.54
N ALA A 62 -0.25 1.83 8.43
CA ALA A 62 0.65 0.68 8.39
C ALA A 62 2.08 1.04 8.82
N ALA A 63 2.60 2.17 8.32
CA ALA A 63 3.91 2.69 8.70
C ALA A 63 3.98 3.05 10.19
N ALA A 64 2.96 3.71 10.72
CA ALA A 64 2.87 4.06 12.14
C ALA A 64 2.84 2.80 13.02
N ALA A 65 2.04 1.80 12.67
CA ALA A 65 1.98 0.53 13.39
C ALA A 65 3.33 -0.21 13.37
N LEU A 66 3.97 -0.27 12.21
CA LEU A 66 5.27 -0.92 12.04
C LEU A 66 6.39 -0.20 12.80
N MET A 67 6.37 1.14 12.80
CA MET A 67 7.29 1.98 13.56
C MET A 67 7.06 1.88 15.08
N ALA A 68 5.80 1.85 15.53
CA ALA A 68 5.47 1.63 16.93
C ALA A 68 5.95 0.25 17.40
N ALA A 69 5.73 -0.80 16.61
CA ALA A 69 6.24 -2.14 16.88
C ALA A 69 7.79 -2.15 16.92
N ALA A 70 8.46 -1.51 15.95
CA ALA A 70 9.92 -1.43 15.90
C ALA A 70 10.51 -0.72 17.12
N ARG A 71 9.87 0.36 17.59
CA ARG A 71 10.28 1.08 18.80
C ARG A 71 10.16 0.18 20.03
N LYS A 72 9.03 -0.53 20.17
CA LYS A 72 8.75 -1.42 21.31
C LYS A 72 9.64 -2.66 21.37
N VAL A 73 10.25 -3.08 20.24
CA VAL A 73 11.27 -4.14 20.23
C VAL A 73 12.54 -3.71 20.98
N ARG A 74 12.85 -2.41 21.05
CA ARG A 74 14.02 -1.91 21.79
C ARG A 74 13.85 -2.02 23.31
N GLU A 75 12.63 -2.24 23.81
CA GLU A 75 12.29 -2.40 25.23
C GLU A 75 12.29 -3.89 25.68
N ASP A 76 12.98 -4.75 24.92
CA ASP A 76 13.43 -6.12 25.26
C ASP A 76 12.40 -7.20 25.59
N HIS A 77 11.15 -7.04 25.15
CA HIS A 77 10.12 -8.07 25.30
C HIS A 77 10.06 -9.04 24.10
N ARG A 78 10.08 -10.36 24.37
CA ARG A 78 9.97 -11.45 23.37
C ARG A 78 8.70 -11.33 22.52
N LEU A 79 7.59 -10.90 23.12
CA LEU A 79 6.32 -10.61 22.42
C LEU A 79 6.44 -9.45 21.43
N SER A 80 7.15 -8.37 21.78
CA SER A 80 7.35 -7.22 20.89
C SER A 80 8.07 -7.61 19.60
N ARG A 81 9.03 -8.54 19.69
CA ARG A 81 9.75 -9.06 18.50
C ARG A 81 8.84 -9.88 17.59
N ILE A 82 7.92 -10.67 18.17
CA ILE A 82 6.92 -11.42 17.40
C ILE A 82 5.96 -10.46 16.71
N THR A 83 5.42 -9.48 17.44
CA THR A 83 4.54 -8.46 16.87
C THR A 83 5.20 -7.74 15.69
N PHE A 84 6.44 -7.26 15.86
CA PHE A 84 7.16 -6.60 14.79
C PHE A 84 7.34 -7.50 13.56
N ARG A 85 7.73 -8.77 13.74
CA ARG A 85 7.90 -9.71 12.61
C ARG A 85 6.60 -9.99 11.88
N ILE A 86 5.50 -10.20 12.60
CA ILE A 86 4.19 -10.42 12.00
C ILE A 86 3.74 -9.18 11.22
N SER A 87 3.86 -7.99 11.81
CA SER A 87 3.55 -6.73 11.13
C SER A 87 4.42 -6.52 9.89
N LEU A 88 5.71 -6.85 9.96
CA LEU A 88 6.62 -6.75 8.84
C LEU A 88 6.23 -7.71 7.71
N LEU A 89 5.94 -8.97 8.04
CA LEU A 89 5.50 -9.98 7.06
C LEU A 89 4.18 -9.57 6.40
N ALA A 90 3.24 -9.01 7.15
CA ALA A 90 1.99 -8.51 6.60
C ALA A 90 2.22 -7.37 5.60
N VAL A 91 3.04 -6.37 5.95
CA VAL A 91 3.40 -5.26 5.05
C VAL A 91 4.12 -5.78 3.81
N GLN A 92 5.04 -6.73 3.98
CA GLN A 92 5.75 -7.37 2.87
C GLN A 92 4.80 -8.09 1.91
N ALA A 93 3.93 -8.94 2.44
CA ALA A 93 2.98 -9.71 1.65
C ALA A 93 2.04 -8.79 0.84
N VAL A 94 1.51 -7.74 1.48
CA VAL A 94 0.65 -6.74 0.81
C VAL A 94 1.44 -5.98 -0.26
N THR A 95 2.66 -5.54 0.04
CA THR A 95 3.50 -4.80 -0.91
C THR A 95 3.82 -5.63 -2.15
N ILE A 96 4.17 -6.90 -1.95
CA ILE A 96 4.47 -7.84 -3.06
C ILE A 96 3.21 -8.12 -3.87
N GLY A 97 2.08 -8.40 -3.21
CA GLY A 97 0.80 -8.61 -3.89
C GLY A 97 0.39 -7.40 -4.74
N LEU A 98 0.54 -6.19 -4.21
CA LEU A 98 0.30 -4.97 -4.97
C LEU A 98 1.26 -4.78 -6.14
N ALA A 99 2.53 -5.14 -5.98
CA ALA A 99 3.49 -5.06 -7.06
C ALA A 99 3.10 -5.99 -8.22
N VAL A 100 2.62 -7.21 -7.91
CA VAL A 100 2.10 -8.14 -8.92
C VAL A 100 0.89 -7.55 -9.63
N VAL A 101 -0.10 -7.03 -8.89
CA VAL A 101 -1.29 -6.40 -9.48
C VAL A 101 -0.91 -5.19 -10.33
N SER A 102 0.02 -4.35 -9.87
CA SER A 102 0.49 -3.18 -10.62
C SER A 102 1.18 -3.59 -11.93
N LEU A 103 1.96 -4.67 -11.92
CA LEU A 103 2.58 -5.22 -13.14
C LEU A 103 1.51 -5.77 -14.10
N SER A 104 0.48 -6.45 -13.59
CA SER A 104 -0.66 -6.90 -14.39
C SER A 104 -1.42 -5.74 -15.01
N ASN A 105 -1.69 -4.67 -14.24
CA ASN A 105 -2.35 -3.46 -14.74
C ASN A 105 -1.50 -2.76 -15.81
N LEU A 106 -0.18 -2.67 -15.60
CA LEU A 106 0.73 -2.10 -16.59
C LEU A 106 0.74 -2.92 -17.89
N ALA A 107 0.77 -4.25 -17.80
CA ALA A 107 0.72 -5.12 -18.98
C ALA A 107 -0.59 -4.93 -19.76
N LEU A 108 -1.72 -4.83 -19.05
CA LEU A 108 -3.03 -4.52 -19.66
C LEU A 108 -3.01 -3.16 -20.34
N LEU A 109 -2.49 -2.12 -19.68
CA LEU A 109 -2.36 -0.76 -20.22
C LEU A 109 -1.53 -0.70 -21.51
N THR A 110 -0.50 -1.54 -21.63
CA THR A 110 0.34 -1.61 -22.84
C THR A 110 -0.27 -2.43 -23.98
N SER A 111 -1.26 -3.28 -23.68
CA SER A 111 -1.92 -4.15 -24.67
C SER A 111 -3.14 -3.52 -25.36
N ILE A 112 -3.55 -2.33 -24.89
CA ILE A 112 -4.64 -1.50 -25.42
C ILE A 112 -4.02 -0.34 -26.21
#